data_AF-A0A5S4T8R4-F1
#
_entry.id   AF-A0A5S4T8R4-F1
#
_cell.length_a   1.000
_cell.length_b   1.000
_cell.length_c   1.000
_cell.angle_alpha   90.00
_cell.angle_beta   90.00
_cell.angle_gamma   90.00
#
_symmetry.space_group_name_H-M   'P 1'
#
loop_
_entity.id
_entity.type
_entity.pdbx_description
1 polymer ?
#
loop_
_entity_poly.entity_id
_entity_poly.type
_entity_poly.pdbx_seq_one_letter_code
_entity_poly.pdbx_strand_id
1 'polypeptide(L)' 'MSYRYMRMILMFDMPTDTAEERKVYRKFRKFLLSEGFIMHQFSIYSKLLLNNTANDAMIGRLRENNPHKGNI' A
#
# COMPACT_ATOMS: atom_id res chain seq x y z
N MET A 1 -4.75 24.19 -9.79
CA MET A 1 -4.91 22.81 -10.30
C MET A 1 -6.06 22.17 -9.54
N SER A 2 -7.14 21.76 -10.20
CA SER A 2 -8.26 21.06 -9.55
C SER A 2 -7.97 19.55 -9.59
N TYR A 3 -7.57 18.98 -8.46
CA TYR A 3 -7.41 17.52 -8.33
C TYR A 3 -8.79 16.89 -8.14
N ARG A 4 -9.51 16.69 -9.25
CA ARG A 4 -10.78 15.94 -9.22
C ARG A 4 -10.56 14.47 -8.90
N TYR A 5 -9.38 13.95 -9.25
CA TYR A 5 -8.90 12.61 -8.94
C TYR A 5 -7.37 12.63 -8.77
N MET A 6 -6.85 11.85 -7.83
CA MET A 6 -5.42 11.65 -7.58
C MET A 6 -5.10 10.16 -7.65
N ARG A 7 -3.90 9.81 -8.09
CA ARG A 7 -3.42 8.42 -8.05
C ARG A 7 -2.26 8.32 -7.08
N MET A 8 -2.46 7.58 -6.00
CA MET A 8 -1.39 7.19 -5.10
C MET A 8 -0.68 5.98 -5.69
N ILE A 9 0.65 6.09 -5.84
CA ILE A 9 1.51 4.95 -6.19
C ILE A 9 2.24 4.54 -4.91
N LEU A 10 2.19 3.24 -4.62
CA LEU A 10 2.83 2.62 -3.47
C LEU A 10 3.90 1.68 -3.98
N MET A 11 5.14 1.91 -3.56
CA MET A 11 6.29 1.04 -3.80
C MET A 11 6.80 0.60 -2.44
N PHE A 12 7.13 -0.68 -2.28
CA PHE A 12 7.67 -1.17 -1.01
C PHE A 12 8.65 -2.29 -1.24
N ASP A 13 9.62 -2.42 -0.35
CA ASP A 13 10.53 -3.55 -0.34
C ASP A 13 10.35 -4.37 0.94
N MET A 14 10.19 -5.68 0.77
CA MET A 14 9.94 -6.62 1.85
C MET A 14 10.72 -7.90 1.59
N PRO A 15 11.45 -8.42 2.60
CA PRO A 15 12.12 -9.71 2.46
C PRO A 15 11.10 -10.83 2.27
N THR A 16 11.48 -11.91 1.59
CA THR A 16 10.60 -13.06 1.31
C THR A 16 11.29 -14.42 1.50
N ASP A 17 12.49 -14.43 2.09
CA ASP A 17 13.34 -15.62 2.20
C ASP A 17 12.81 -16.62 3.23
N THR A 18 12.27 -16.12 4.34
CA THR A 18 11.70 -16.95 5.41
C THR A 18 10.18 -17.12 5.30
N ALA A 19 9.64 -18.18 5.92
CA ALA A 19 8.20 -18.43 5.94
C ALA A 19 7.41 -17.31 6.67
N GLU A 20 7.99 -16.75 7.73
CA GLU A 20 7.39 -15.64 8.48
C GLU A 20 7.37 -14.35 7.65
N GLU A 21 8.44 -14.03 6.93
CA GLU A 21 8.46 -12.85 6.05
C GLU A 21 7.43 -12.96 4.92
N ARG A 22 7.31 -14.14 4.31
CA ARG A 22 6.24 -14.41 3.33
C ARG A 22 4.84 -14.26 3.93
N LYS A 23 4.65 -14.63 5.20
CA LYS A 23 3.37 -14.45 5.91
C LYS A 23 3.05 -12.98 6.11
N VAL A 24 4.05 -12.18 6.51
CA VAL A 24 3.92 -10.73 6.66
C VAL A 24 3.61 -10.06 5.30
N TYR A 25 4.33 -10.43 4.23
CA TYR A 25 4.04 -9.95 2.86
C TYR A 25 2.59 -10.27 2.45
N ARG A 26 2.12 -11.51 2.65
CA ARG A 26 0.75 -11.89 2.31
C ARG A 26 -0.29 -11.09 3.11
N LYS A 27 -0.03 -10.81 4.39
CA LYS A 27 -0.90 -9.98 5.22
C LYS A 27 -0.98 -8.55 4.68
N PHE A 28 0.16 -7.95 4.37
CA PHE A 28 0.22 -6.60 3.81
C PHE A 28 -0.45 -6.51 2.43
N ARG A 29 -0.17 -7.47 1.54
CA ARG A 29 -0.85 -7.56 0.24
C ARG A 29 -2.37 -7.71 0.39
N LYS A 30 -2.84 -8.52 1.34
CA LYS A 30 -4.28 -8.67 1.59
C LYS A 30 -4.91 -7.34 2.02
N PHE A 31 -4.23 -6.58 2.86
CA PHE A 31 -4.63 -5.23 3.25
C PHE A 31 -4.71 -4.27 2.06
N LEU A 32 -3.69 -4.25 1.20
CA LEU A 32 -3.69 -3.41 0.00
C LEU A 32 -4.87 -3.73 -0.92
N LEU A 33 -5.14 -5.01 -1.16
CA LEU A 33 -6.29 -5.43 -1.98
C LEU A 33 -7.62 -5.08 -1.34
N SER A 34 -7.79 -5.23 -0.01
CA SER A 34 -9.02 -4.81 0.68
C SER A 34 -9.23 -3.31 0.66
N GLU A 35 -8.15 -2.53 0.67
CA GLU A 35 -8.18 -1.09 0.45
C GLU A 35 -8.41 -0.72 -1.03
N GLY A 36 -8.52 -1.67 -1.95
CA GLY A 36 -8.77 -1.39 -3.37
C GLY A 36 -7.55 -0.85 -4.13
N PHE A 37 -6.33 -1.17 -3.67
CA PHE A 37 -5.15 -1.01 -4.50
C PHE A 37 -5.12 -2.04 -5.63
N ILE A 38 -4.63 -1.62 -6.77
CA ILE A 38 -4.41 -2.45 -7.96
C ILE A 38 -2.91 -2.70 -8.07
N MET A 39 -2.53 -3.97 -8.24
CA MET A 39 -1.15 -4.40 -8.47
C MET A 39 -0.78 -4.17 -9.93
N HIS A 40 0.31 -3.44 -10.18
CA HIS A 40 0.86 -3.27 -11.53
C HIS A 40 2.01 -4.23 -11.79
N GLN A 41 2.89 -4.35 -10.79
CA GLN A 41 4.07 -5.22 -10.80
C GLN A 41 4.32 -5.73 -9.38
N PHE A 42 5.26 -6.66 -9.22
CA PHE A 42 5.73 -7.03 -7.89
C PHE A 42 6.18 -5.76 -7.15
N SER A 43 5.71 -5.64 -5.90
CA SER A 43 5.98 -4.50 -5.02
C SER A 43 5.48 -3.12 -5.48
N ILE A 44 4.73 -3.02 -6.59
CA ILE A 44 4.20 -1.75 -7.11
C ILE A 44 2.68 -1.82 -7.22
N TYR A 45 2.01 -0.94 -6.47
CA TYR A 45 0.55 -0.85 -6.38
C TYR A 45 0.08 0.58 -6.62
N SER A 46 -1.17 0.76 -7.04
CA SER A 46 -1.78 2.08 -7.09
C SER A 46 -3.23 2.10 -6.64
N LYS A 47 -3.68 3.23 -6.09
CA LYS A 47 -5.07 3.50 -5.76
C LYS A 47 -5.51 4.87 -6.28
N LEU A 48 -6.73 4.93 -6.84
CA LEU A 48 -7.37 6.20 -7.19
C LEU A 48 -8.04 6.78 -5.95
N LEU A 49 -7.82 8.08 -5.71
CA LEU A 49 -8.32 8.84 -4.58
C LEU A 49 -9.10 10.05 -5.08
N LEU A 50 -10.17 10.42 -4.38
CA LEU A 50 -11.11 11.47 -4.80
C LEU A 50 -10.66 12.87 -4.40
N ASN A 51 -9.90 13.01 -3.31
CA ASN A 51 -9.45 14.29 -2.76
C ASN A 51 -8.27 14.09 -1.80
N ASN A 52 -7.68 15.21 -1.34
CA ASN A 52 -6.58 15.20 -0.36
C ASN A 52 -6.98 14.56 0.99
N THR A 53 -8.21 14.76 1.48
CA THR A 53 -8.65 14.16 2.75
C THR A 53 -8.61 12.63 2.71
N ALA A 54 -9.03 12.04 1.59
CA ALA A 54 -8.92 10.60 1.36
C ALA A 54 -7.47 10.13 1.25
N ASN A 55 -6.59 10.98 0.71
CA ASN A 55 -5.15 10.73 0.66
C ASN A 55 -4.52 10.69 2.06
N ASP A 56 -4.78 11.69 2.89
CA ASP A 56 -4.22 11.78 4.24
C ASP A 56 -4.71 10.63 5.13
N ALA A 57 -6.00 10.28 5.02
CA ALA A 57 -6.55 9.12 5.69
C ALA A 57 -5.92 7.80 5.22
N MET A 58 -5.59 7.69 3.93
CA MET A 58 -4.91 6.52 3.38
C MET A 58 -3.46 6.41 3.88
N ILE A 59 -2.74 7.54 3.96
CA ILE A 59 -1.39 7.59 4.54
C ILE A 59 -1.42 7.12 6.00
N GLY A 60 -2.42 7.54 6.78
CA GLY A 60 -2.62 7.05 8.15
C GLY A 60 -2.78 5.53 8.23
N ARG A 61 -3.70 4.97 7.43
CA ARG A 61 -3.92 3.51 7.35
C ARG A 61 -2.68 2.74 6.92
N LEU A 62 -1.90 3.26 5.97
CA LEU A 62 -0.65 2.66 5.52
C LEU A 62 0.38 2.61 6.64
N ARG A 63 0.50 3.67 7.45
CA ARG A 63 1.42 3.71 8.60
C ARG A 63 1.04 2.70 9.69
N GLU A 64 -0.24 2.57 9.99
CA GLU A 64 -0.74 1.59 10.98
C GLU A 64 -0.55 0.14 10.54
N ASN A 65 -0.64 -0.12 9.23
CA ASN A 65 -0.50 -1.45 8.65
C ASN A 65 0.91 -1.70 8.09
N ASN A 66 1.86 -0.80 8.34
CA ASN A 66 3.23 -0.94 7.85
C ASN A 66 3.89 -2.14 8.53
N PRO A 67 4.34 -3.16 7.79
CA PRO A 67 5.10 -4.25 8.37
C PRO A 67 6.42 -3.72 8.95
N HIS A 68 6.66 -3.94 10.25
CA HIS A 68 7.84 -3.48 11.00
C HIS A 68 9.23 -3.82 10.38
N LYS A 69 9.29 -4.67 9.37
CA LYS A 69 10.51 -5.11 8.67
C LYS A 69 10.56 -4.71 7.18
N GLY A 70 9.66 -3.85 6.72
CA GLY A 70 9.63 -3.37 5.33
C GLY A 70 9.73 -1.85 5.27
N ASN A 71 10.35 -1.34 4.20
CA ASN A 71 10.32 0.08 3.87
C ASN A 71 9.16 0.33 2.90
N ILE A 72 8.28 1.26 3.27
CA ILE A 72 7.17 1.79 2.46
C ILE A 72 7.46 3.25 2.15
#